data_AF-A0A2S2DRM8-F1
#
_entry.id   AF-A0A2S2DRM8-F1
#
_cell.length_a   1.000
_cell.length_b   1.000
_cell.length_c   1.000
_cell.angle_alpha   90.00
_cell.angle_beta   90.00
_cell.angle_gamma   90.00
#
_symmetry.space_group_name_H-M   'P 1'
#
loop_
_entity.id
_entity.type
_entity.pdbx_description
1 polymer ?
#
loop_
_entity_poly.entity_id
_entity_poly.type
_entity_poly.pdbx_seq_one_letter_code
_entity_poly.pdbx_strand_id
1 'polypeptide(L)'
;MNNKKLVLSLLTVGMTFGTAWAIRGQFGHEHGAAWAGAIGSMAIMLIANRQDWFSKAFQVIVSGAMGWGIGGVMSYGMVVGYGRDTEFVNVYYGLISLFVIGGLYGFIGGGLFGLSLSNSSKSPVAWPQLLVEMVVGALLFYFFIIQQYEWLMTPPRDESWAGVLGMAAALTWFMFRTKQYSALRVALFAGLGGGFGFAFGNFLQVLGHVSEIKFNFWNVMEYSLGFFGGIGMAYGTFTSHWEDTTEEKYSKQWFPILMLVLIIPFTMWQQNFRMDRLEKTITPLLNASDQAIELSVRWDSLLLILFAGIYWLNVHAKSKSLGYGDIKKFFIGHFGLYMLLSILVTGAFLSTYRIEQYLYIVNFVIILYLLTQVEVDFENQLISWNTYAKNFGIVLAFIAVLAYVAASSHDEIKGSHKRFGEVIPLETPKP
;
A
#
# COMPACT_ATOMS: atom_id res chain seq x y z
N MET A 1 25.78 -9.88 -11.06
CA MET A 1 25.26 -9.58 -9.72
C MET A 1 25.58 -10.71 -8.75
N ASN A 2 25.89 -10.42 -7.49
CA ASN A 2 25.68 -11.42 -6.45
C ASN A 2 24.16 -11.46 -6.18
N ASN A 3 23.44 -12.37 -6.86
CA ASN A 3 21.97 -12.50 -6.77
C ASN A 3 21.47 -12.48 -5.31
N LYS A 4 22.29 -12.94 -4.36
CA LYS A 4 21.98 -12.92 -2.94
C LYS A 4 21.77 -11.50 -2.37
N LYS A 5 22.58 -10.51 -2.78
CA LYS A 5 22.46 -9.12 -2.31
C LYS A 5 21.15 -8.48 -2.75
N LEU A 6 20.80 -8.57 -4.03
CA LEU A 6 19.53 -8.05 -4.53
C LEU A 6 18.35 -8.75 -3.87
N VAL A 7 18.36 -10.09 -3.78
CA VAL A 7 17.28 -10.84 -3.13
C VAL A 7 17.08 -10.41 -1.68
N LEU A 8 18.15 -10.18 -0.92
CA LEU A 8 18.06 -9.71 0.46
C LEU A 8 17.48 -8.29 0.55
N SER A 9 17.88 -7.41 -0.37
CA SER A 9 17.35 -6.05 -0.49
C SER A 9 15.86 -6.05 -0.83
N LEU A 10 15.44 -6.85 -1.80
CA LEU A 10 14.02 -7.02 -2.18
C LEU A 10 13.21 -7.58 -1.00
N LEU A 11 13.73 -8.62 -0.33
CA LEU A 11 13.09 -9.20 0.84
C LEU A 11 12.93 -8.17 1.96
N THR A 12 13.94 -7.35 2.22
CA THR A 12 13.90 -6.33 3.27
C THR A 12 12.85 -5.26 2.98
N VAL A 13 12.74 -4.81 1.73
CA VAL A 13 11.66 -3.89 1.31
C VAL A 13 10.30 -4.57 1.40
N GLY A 14 10.17 -5.80 0.91
CA GLY A 14 8.94 -6.58 0.99
C GLY A 14 8.47 -6.75 2.44
N MET A 15 9.35 -7.15 3.36
CA MET A 15 9.02 -7.29 4.77
C MET A 15 8.61 -5.96 5.40
N THR A 16 9.33 -4.88 5.07
CA THR A 16 9.03 -3.53 5.57
C THR A 16 7.65 -3.09 5.13
N PHE A 17 7.38 -3.18 3.83
CA PHE A 17 6.16 -2.66 3.28
C PHE A 17 4.97 -3.58 3.56
N GLY A 18 5.16 -4.90 3.55
CA GLY A 18 4.17 -5.87 3.99
C GLY A 18 3.74 -5.64 5.44
N THR A 19 4.68 -5.36 6.35
CA THR A 19 4.34 -5.05 7.76
C THR A 19 3.58 -3.75 7.86
N ALA A 20 4.02 -2.70 7.17
CA ALA A 20 3.30 -1.43 7.16
C ALA A 20 1.89 -1.57 6.55
N TRP A 21 1.72 -2.39 5.51
CA TRP A 21 0.43 -2.63 4.89
C TRP A 21 -0.50 -3.49 5.76
N ALA A 22 0.06 -4.46 6.49
CA ALA A 22 -0.67 -5.22 7.51
C ALA A 22 -1.21 -4.30 8.62
N ILE A 23 -0.39 -3.36 9.10
CA ILE A 23 -0.83 -2.31 10.03
C ILE A 23 -1.91 -1.43 9.40
N ARG A 24 -1.77 -1.06 8.13
CA ARG A 24 -2.80 -0.33 7.38
C ARG A 24 -4.15 -1.05 7.40
N GLY A 25 -4.17 -2.38 7.39
CA GLY A 25 -5.40 -3.17 7.57
C GLY A 25 -6.15 -2.86 8.87
N GLN A 26 -5.49 -2.30 9.89
CA GLN A 26 -6.12 -1.84 11.13
C GLN A 26 -6.70 -0.43 11.02
N PHE A 27 -6.18 0.41 10.14
CA PHE A 27 -6.63 1.80 10.00
C PHE A 27 -7.58 2.00 8.81
N GLY A 28 -7.56 1.08 7.84
CA GLY A 28 -8.30 1.16 6.59
C GLY A 28 -7.97 2.40 5.76
N HIS A 29 -8.69 2.55 4.64
CA HIS A 29 -8.82 3.81 3.88
C HIS A 29 -7.50 4.38 3.31
N GLU A 30 -7.53 5.65 2.88
CA GLU A 30 -6.49 6.39 2.17
C GLU A 30 -5.32 6.76 3.08
N HIS A 31 -5.59 7.28 4.28
CA HIS A 31 -4.53 7.74 5.21
C HIS A 31 -3.64 6.59 5.69
N GLY A 32 -4.21 5.39 5.89
CA GLY A 32 -3.45 4.22 6.30
C GLY A 32 -2.53 3.76 5.18
N ALA A 33 -3.05 3.72 3.95
CA ALA A 33 -2.27 3.37 2.76
C ALA A 33 -1.18 4.40 2.50
N ALA A 34 -1.45 5.68 2.74
CA ALA A 34 -0.46 6.74 2.60
C ALA A 34 0.71 6.59 3.58
N TRP A 35 0.41 6.33 4.87
CA TRP A 35 1.46 6.12 5.86
C TRP A 35 2.30 4.88 5.54
N ALA A 36 1.66 3.77 5.15
CA ALA A 36 2.39 2.58 4.71
C ALA A 36 3.29 2.88 3.50
N GLY A 37 2.77 3.62 2.50
CA GLY A 37 3.52 4.04 1.32
C GLY A 37 4.74 4.90 1.64
N ALA A 38 4.65 5.76 2.65
CA ALA A 38 5.79 6.52 3.16
C ALA A 38 6.88 5.59 3.71
N ILE A 39 6.50 4.59 4.52
CA ILE A 39 7.42 3.62 5.12
C ILE A 39 8.11 2.76 4.05
N GLY A 40 7.36 2.26 3.07
CA GLY A 40 7.92 1.51 1.93
C GLY A 40 8.90 2.35 1.10
N SER A 41 8.57 3.62 0.83
CA SER A 41 9.43 4.54 0.09
C SER A 41 10.76 4.81 0.82
N MET A 42 10.69 5.04 2.14
CA MET A 42 11.89 5.22 2.98
C MET A 42 12.81 3.99 2.96
N ALA A 43 12.24 2.78 2.98
CA ALA A 43 13.03 1.55 2.94
C ALA A 43 13.87 1.45 1.66
N ILE A 44 13.27 1.75 0.51
CA ILE A 44 13.98 1.77 -0.78
C ILE A 44 15.09 2.83 -0.78
N MET A 45 14.80 4.04 -0.29
CA MET A 45 15.80 5.12 -0.22
C MET A 45 16.99 4.77 0.69
N LEU A 46 16.73 4.14 1.84
CA LEU A 46 17.78 3.70 2.76
C LEU A 46 18.66 2.64 2.13
N ILE A 47 18.07 1.66 1.44
CA ILE A 47 18.82 0.57 0.80
C ILE A 47 19.60 1.08 -0.41
N ALA A 48 19.03 2.00 -1.20
CA ALA A 48 19.72 2.65 -2.31
C ALA A 48 20.94 3.47 -1.86
N ASN A 49 20.88 4.04 -0.65
CA ASN A 49 21.94 4.83 -0.03
C ASN A 49 22.55 5.93 -0.94
N ARG A 50 21.69 6.54 -1.75
CA ARG A 50 22.05 7.57 -2.74
C ARG A 50 21.95 8.96 -2.13
N GLN A 51 23.07 9.69 -2.09
CA GLN A 51 23.13 11.03 -1.47
C GLN A 51 22.30 12.07 -2.22
N ASP A 52 22.26 11.98 -3.54
CA ASP A 52 21.43 12.83 -4.41
C ASP A 52 19.93 12.66 -4.07
N TRP A 53 19.48 11.44 -3.77
CA TRP A 53 18.09 11.20 -3.36
C TRP A 53 17.76 11.76 -1.99
N PHE A 54 18.72 11.75 -1.05
CA PHE A 54 18.48 12.31 0.29
C PHE A 54 18.22 13.82 0.27
N SER A 55 18.78 14.54 -0.70
CA SER A 55 18.52 15.99 -0.87
C SER A 55 17.03 16.32 -1.12
N LYS A 56 16.27 15.37 -1.66
CA LYS A 56 14.83 15.47 -1.96
C LYS A 56 13.98 14.42 -1.22
N ALA A 57 14.51 13.85 -0.14
CA ALA A 57 13.92 12.68 0.51
C ALA A 57 12.43 12.84 0.86
N PHE A 58 12.06 13.91 1.58
CA PHE A 58 10.68 14.05 2.03
C PHE A 58 9.70 14.24 0.86
N GLN A 59 10.11 14.90 -0.21
CA GLN A 59 9.33 15.00 -1.43
C GLN A 59 9.11 13.63 -2.09
N VAL A 60 10.13 12.78 -2.14
CA VAL A 60 10.00 11.40 -2.65
C VAL A 60 9.09 10.57 -1.76
N ILE A 61 9.30 10.64 -0.45
CA ILE A 61 8.53 9.90 0.55
C ILE A 61 7.05 10.31 0.51
N VAL A 62 6.74 11.61 0.43
CA VAL A 62 5.35 12.08 0.35
C VAL A 62 4.72 11.74 -1.00
N SER A 63 5.45 11.75 -2.11
CA SER A 63 4.92 11.31 -3.42
C SER A 63 4.53 9.83 -3.39
N GLY A 64 5.38 8.98 -2.79
CA GLY A 64 5.04 7.57 -2.57
C GLY A 64 3.86 7.39 -1.62
N ALA A 65 3.82 8.13 -0.51
CA ALA A 65 2.70 8.15 0.42
C ALA A 65 1.38 8.50 -0.29
N MET A 66 1.34 9.62 -0.99
CA MET A 66 0.13 10.06 -1.70
C MET A 66 -0.28 9.06 -2.79
N GLY A 67 0.68 8.49 -3.53
CA GLY A 67 0.37 7.52 -4.58
C GLY A 67 -0.30 6.25 -4.07
N TRP A 68 0.24 5.65 -3.00
CA TRP A 68 -0.40 4.49 -2.36
C TRP A 68 -1.70 4.87 -1.63
N GLY A 69 -1.76 6.10 -1.08
CA GLY A 69 -2.94 6.67 -0.44
C GLY A 69 -4.13 6.85 -1.38
N ILE A 70 -3.89 7.33 -2.61
CA ILE A 70 -4.92 7.49 -3.66
C ILE A 70 -5.64 6.16 -3.92
N GLY A 71 -4.92 5.03 -3.93
CA GLY A 71 -5.56 3.73 -4.12
C GLY A 71 -6.56 3.37 -3.01
N GLY A 72 -6.41 3.99 -1.83
CA GLY A 72 -7.26 3.81 -0.65
C GLY A 72 -8.75 4.06 -0.86
N VAL A 73 -9.12 4.81 -1.91
CA VAL A 73 -10.51 5.12 -2.26
C VAL A 73 -11.25 3.91 -2.85
N MET A 74 -10.53 2.92 -3.36
CA MET A 74 -11.13 1.78 -4.04
C MET A 74 -11.73 0.79 -3.03
N SER A 75 -13.01 0.46 -3.23
CA SER A 75 -13.68 -0.61 -2.51
C SER A 75 -13.29 -1.98 -3.08
N TYR A 76 -13.03 -2.96 -2.21
CA TYR A 76 -12.69 -4.33 -2.62
C TYR A 76 -13.33 -5.41 -1.75
N GLY A 77 -14.10 -5.05 -0.71
CA GLY A 77 -14.68 -6.02 0.21
C GLY A 77 -15.63 -7.03 -0.46
N MET A 78 -16.42 -6.58 -1.45
CA MET A 78 -17.26 -7.48 -2.26
C MET A 78 -16.42 -8.46 -3.08
N VAL A 79 -15.33 -7.97 -3.65
CA VAL A 79 -14.42 -8.75 -4.50
C VAL A 79 -13.70 -9.83 -3.69
N VAL A 80 -13.28 -9.50 -2.47
CA VAL A 80 -12.77 -10.48 -1.50
C VAL A 80 -13.78 -11.60 -1.24
N GLY A 81 -15.07 -11.28 -1.21
CA GLY A 81 -16.14 -12.27 -1.07
C GLY A 81 -16.33 -13.15 -2.31
N TYR A 82 -16.15 -12.63 -3.53
CA TYR A 82 -16.16 -13.46 -4.74
C TYR A 82 -15.07 -14.52 -4.72
N GLY A 83 -13.89 -14.20 -4.17
CA GLY A 83 -12.81 -15.15 -3.98
C GLY A 83 -13.10 -16.27 -2.97
N ARG A 84 -14.18 -16.14 -2.18
CA ARG A 84 -14.64 -17.13 -1.18
C ARG A 84 -15.77 -18.03 -1.70
N ASP A 85 -16.15 -17.88 -2.97
CA ASP A 85 -17.19 -18.71 -3.58
C ASP A 85 -16.67 -20.12 -3.90
N THR A 86 -17.57 -21.03 -4.28
CA THR A 86 -17.23 -22.40 -4.68
C THR A 86 -17.28 -22.60 -6.21
N GLU A 87 -17.80 -21.63 -6.96
CA GLU A 87 -17.79 -21.67 -8.42
C GLU A 87 -16.51 -21.03 -8.96
N PHE A 88 -15.75 -21.80 -9.76
CA PHE A 88 -14.50 -21.36 -10.37
C PHE A 88 -14.59 -19.97 -11.03
N VAL A 89 -15.69 -19.68 -11.73
CA VAL A 89 -15.87 -18.41 -12.44
C VAL A 89 -15.94 -17.22 -11.48
N ASN A 90 -16.68 -17.35 -10.36
CA ASN A 90 -16.78 -16.30 -9.35
C ASN A 90 -15.44 -16.11 -8.63
N VAL A 91 -14.79 -17.21 -8.24
CA VAL A 91 -13.49 -17.16 -7.55
C VAL A 91 -12.42 -16.55 -8.46
N TYR A 92 -12.31 -17.02 -9.69
CA TYR A 92 -11.33 -16.48 -10.65
C TYR A 92 -11.59 -15.01 -10.94
N TYR A 93 -12.85 -14.63 -11.13
CA TYR A 93 -13.22 -13.22 -11.28
C TYR A 93 -12.81 -12.39 -10.06
N GLY A 94 -13.10 -12.86 -8.84
CA GLY A 94 -12.68 -12.23 -7.60
C GLY A 94 -11.17 -12.03 -7.52
N LEU A 95 -10.38 -13.08 -7.77
CA LEU A 95 -8.92 -12.98 -7.73
C LEU A 95 -8.36 -12.06 -8.82
N ILE A 96 -8.91 -12.06 -10.03
CA ILE A 96 -8.49 -11.15 -11.10
C ILE A 96 -8.87 -9.70 -10.80
N SER A 97 -10.05 -9.45 -10.24
CA SER A 97 -10.45 -8.12 -9.79
C SER A 97 -9.54 -7.61 -8.67
N LEU A 98 -9.15 -8.45 -7.70
CA LEU A 98 -8.14 -8.08 -6.70
C LEU A 98 -6.76 -7.85 -7.32
N PHE A 99 -6.39 -8.62 -8.34
CA PHE A 99 -5.17 -8.39 -9.10
C PHE A 99 -5.19 -7.00 -9.77
N VAL A 100 -6.32 -6.60 -10.36
CA VAL A 100 -6.47 -5.26 -10.94
C VAL A 100 -6.40 -4.18 -9.86
N ILE A 101 -7.16 -4.31 -8.77
CA ILE A 101 -7.19 -3.30 -7.69
C ILE A 101 -5.81 -3.16 -7.04
N GLY A 102 -5.15 -4.27 -6.68
CA GLY A 102 -3.81 -4.28 -6.13
C GLY A 102 -2.78 -3.74 -7.12
N GLY A 103 -3.00 -4.00 -8.41
CA GLY A 103 -2.21 -3.46 -9.51
C GLY A 103 -2.32 -1.94 -9.60
N LEU A 104 -3.51 -1.38 -9.45
CA LEU A 104 -3.73 0.06 -9.44
C LEU A 104 -3.08 0.74 -8.22
N TYR A 105 -3.17 0.14 -7.02
CA TYR A 105 -2.42 0.60 -5.84
C TYR A 105 -0.93 0.70 -6.13
N GLY A 106 -0.34 -0.41 -6.62
CA GLY A 106 1.09 -0.48 -6.90
C GLY A 106 1.53 0.43 -8.03
N PHE A 107 0.71 0.56 -9.08
CA PHE A 107 1.05 1.37 -10.25
C PHE A 107 1.09 2.87 -9.91
N ILE A 108 0.07 3.39 -9.25
CA ILE A 108 0.04 4.80 -8.85
C ILE A 108 1.11 5.07 -7.79
N GLY A 109 1.20 4.22 -6.77
CA GLY A 109 2.19 4.33 -5.70
C GLY A 109 3.63 4.32 -6.20
N GLY A 110 3.99 3.30 -6.98
CA GLY A 110 5.31 3.18 -7.59
C GLY A 110 5.59 4.24 -8.64
N GLY A 111 4.59 4.66 -9.43
CA GLY A 111 4.73 5.68 -10.46
C GLY A 111 5.01 7.07 -9.91
N LEU A 112 4.26 7.53 -8.90
CA LEU A 112 4.52 8.83 -8.26
C LEU A 112 5.83 8.83 -7.48
N PHE A 113 6.17 7.73 -6.81
CA PHE A 113 7.47 7.53 -6.17
C PHE A 113 8.62 7.62 -7.18
N GLY A 114 8.55 6.84 -8.27
CA GLY A 114 9.56 6.81 -9.32
C GLY A 114 9.70 8.14 -10.08
N LEU A 115 8.60 8.85 -10.30
CA LEU A 115 8.63 10.20 -10.89
C LEU A 115 9.34 11.20 -9.98
N SER A 116 9.08 11.13 -8.68
CA SER A 116 9.73 12.01 -7.70
C SER A 116 11.23 11.75 -7.59
N LEU A 117 11.65 10.48 -7.71
CA LEU A 117 13.06 10.11 -7.85
C LEU A 117 13.70 10.70 -9.12
N SER A 118 12.98 10.63 -10.24
CA SER A 118 13.45 11.13 -11.55
C SER A 118 13.47 12.65 -11.65
N ASN A 119 12.75 13.35 -10.77
CA ASN A 119 12.63 14.80 -10.80
C ASN A 119 13.98 15.47 -10.54
N SER A 120 14.56 16.11 -11.56
CA SER A 120 15.84 16.80 -11.48
C SER A 120 15.77 18.17 -12.15
N SER A 121 16.84 18.98 -12.03
CA SER A 121 16.95 20.23 -12.79
C SER A 121 16.96 20.02 -14.31
N LYS A 122 17.43 18.85 -14.78
CA LYS A 122 17.49 18.48 -16.19
C LYS A 122 16.16 17.90 -16.69
N SER A 123 15.44 17.20 -15.82
CA SER A 123 14.18 16.52 -16.12
C SER A 123 13.11 16.85 -15.06
N PRO A 124 12.64 18.11 -15.00
CA PRO A 124 11.68 18.52 -13.98
C PRO A 124 10.30 17.93 -14.25
N VAL A 125 9.63 17.47 -13.19
CA VAL A 125 8.25 16.99 -13.26
C VAL A 125 7.30 18.17 -13.14
N ALA A 126 6.45 18.36 -14.16
CA ALA A 126 5.38 19.36 -14.15
C ALA A 126 4.20 18.92 -13.27
N TRP A 127 4.40 18.92 -11.95
CA TRP A 127 3.41 18.43 -10.96
C TRP A 127 2.00 19.01 -11.14
N PRO A 128 1.78 20.33 -11.35
CA PRO A 128 0.43 20.86 -11.53
C PRO A 128 -0.28 20.26 -12.76
N GLN A 129 0.46 20.13 -13.88
CA GLN A 129 -0.09 19.53 -15.10
C GLN A 129 -0.41 18.05 -14.89
N LEU A 130 0.51 17.29 -14.29
CA LEU A 130 0.28 15.86 -14.00
C LEU A 130 -0.98 15.66 -13.14
N LEU A 131 -1.14 16.46 -12.08
CA LEU A 131 -2.31 16.36 -11.20
C LEU A 131 -3.61 16.66 -11.94
N VAL A 132 -3.64 17.70 -12.79
CA VAL A 132 -4.80 18.00 -13.64
C VAL A 132 -5.10 16.84 -14.60
N GLU A 133 -4.08 16.29 -15.27
CA GLU A 133 -4.25 15.16 -16.19
C GLU A 133 -4.78 13.91 -15.48
N MET A 134 -4.29 13.61 -14.28
CA MET A 134 -4.80 12.50 -13.47
C MET A 134 -6.26 12.70 -13.06
N VAL A 135 -6.63 13.90 -12.61
CA VAL A 135 -8.03 14.22 -12.25
C VAL A 135 -8.95 14.11 -13.47
N VAL A 136 -8.56 14.68 -14.61
CA VAL A 136 -9.34 14.58 -15.86
C VAL A 136 -9.46 13.13 -16.31
N GLY A 137 -8.37 12.36 -16.25
CA GLY A 137 -8.37 10.93 -16.56
C GLY A 137 -9.36 10.16 -15.67
N ALA A 138 -9.36 10.44 -14.37
CA ALA A 138 -10.29 9.83 -13.42
C ALA A 138 -11.75 10.11 -13.78
N LEU A 139 -12.09 11.37 -14.05
CA LEU A 139 -13.44 11.79 -14.42
C LEU A 139 -13.91 11.12 -15.71
N LEU A 140 -13.07 11.08 -16.74
CA LEU A 140 -13.40 10.47 -18.04
C LEU A 140 -13.62 8.97 -17.90
N PHE A 141 -12.72 8.25 -17.24
CA PHE A 141 -12.84 6.80 -17.10
C PHE A 141 -14.04 6.43 -16.22
N TYR A 142 -14.26 7.15 -15.12
CA TYR A 142 -15.44 6.91 -14.29
C TYR A 142 -16.74 7.13 -15.08
N PHE A 143 -16.82 8.24 -15.84
CA PHE A 143 -17.99 8.52 -16.67
C PHE A 143 -18.24 7.43 -17.71
N PHE A 144 -17.25 7.10 -18.54
CA PHE A 144 -17.48 6.14 -19.63
C PHE A 144 -17.64 4.70 -19.12
N ILE A 145 -16.79 4.24 -18.20
CA ILE A 145 -16.82 2.83 -17.75
C ILE A 145 -18.01 2.56 -16.84
N ILE A 146 -18.28 3.46 -15.89
CA ILE A 146 -19.30 3.23 -14.86
C ILE A 146 -20.65 3.82 -15.28
N GLN A 147 -20.71 5.11 -15.63
CA GLN A 147 -21.98 5.76 -15.93
C GLN A 147 -22.55 5.38 -17.30
N GLN A 148 -21.70 5.25 -18.32
CA GLN A 148 -22.16 4.98 -19.68
C GLN A 148 -22.25 3.49 -20.00
N TYR A 149 -21.27 2.68 -19.56
CA TYR A 149 -21.21 1.26 -19.90
C TYR A 149 -21.63 0.33 -18.76
N GLU A 150 -21.79 0.83 -17.54
CA GLU A 150 -22.20 0.04 -16.37
C GLU A 150 -21.31 -1.20 -16.17
N TRP A 151 -20.01 -1.08 -16.43
CA TRP A 151 -19.04 -2.13 -16.18
C TRP A 151 -18.68 -2.16 -14.71
N LEU A 152 -19.56 -2.77 -13.90
CA LEU A 152 -19.45 -2.81 -12.44
C LEU A 152 -18.62 -4.01 -11.98
N MET A 153 -17.54 -3.73 -11.25
CA MET A 153 -16.66 -4.72 -10.63
C MET A 153 -17.10 -5.09 -9.22
N THR A 154 -17.57 -4.13 -8.44
CA THR A 154 -17.80 -4.23 -6.99
C THR A 154 -19.26 -3.98 -6.54
N PRO A 155 -20.32 -4.20 -7.33
CA PRO A 155 -21.68 -3.80 -6.95
C PRO A 155 -22.11 -4.49 -5.64
N PRO A 156 -22.91 -3.83 -4.77
CA PRO A 156 -23.44 -2.46 -4.88
C PRO A 156 -22.49 -1.39 -4.30
N ARG A 157 -21.19 -1.69 -4.14
CA ARG A 157 -20.20 -0.74 -3.61
C ARG A 157 -19.80 0.27 -4.69
N ASP A 158 -19.09 1.29 -4.24
CA ASP A 158 -18.52 2.32 -5.09
C ASP A 158 -17.44 1.77 -6.04
N GLU A 159 -17.48 2.22 -7.29
CA GLU A 159 -16.64 1.76 -8.40
C GLU A 159 -15.44 2.70 -8.66
N SER A 160 -14.90 3.33 -7.62
CA SER A 160 -13.75 4.25 -7.73
C SER A 160 -12.50 3.65 -8.40
N TRP A 161 -12.40 2.32 -8.52
CA TRP A 161 -11.33 1.67 -9.29
C TRP A 161 -11.26 2.17 -10.73
N ALA A 162 -12.40 2.51 -11.35
CA ALA A 162 -12.43 3.07 -12.70
C ALA A 162 -11.79 4.46 -12.75
N GLY A 163 -12.05 5.29 -11.72
CA GLY A 163 -11.39 6.60 -11.58
C GLY A 163 -9.87 6.45 -11.40
N VAL A 164 -9.44 5.54 -10.54
CA VAL A 164 -8.01 5.26 -10.32
C VAL A 164 -7.35 4.68 -11.58
N LEU A 165 -8.06 3.86 -12.36
CA LEU A 165 -7.60 3.39 -13.66
C LEU A 165 -7.39 4.56 -14.64
N GLY A 166 -8.29 5.54 -14.66
CA GLY A 166 -8.13 6.76 -15.43
C GLY A 166 -6.92 7.59 -15.00
N MET A 167 -6.67 7.70 -13.69
CA MET A 167 -5.44 8.31 -13.17
C MET A 167 -4.19 7.57 -13.64
N ALA A 168 -4.22 6.23 -13.63
CA ALA A 168 -3.10 5.40 -14.06
C ALA A 168 -2.82 5.55 -15.56
N ALA A 169 -3.86 5.64 -16.39
CA ALA A 169 -3.73 5.91 -17.82
C ALA A 169 -3.08 7.27 -18.08
N ALA A 170 -3.55 8.32 -17.40
CA ALA A 170 -2.97 9.67 -17.50
C ALA A 170 -1.51 9.71 -17.02
N LEU A 171 -1.21 9.07 -15.88
CA LEU A 171 0.14 8.95 -15.35
C LEU A 171 1.07 8.21 -16.32
N THR A 172 0.60 7.13 -16.92
CA THR A 172 1.33 6.38 -17.96
C THR A 172 1.66 7.26 -19.16
N TRP A 173 0.65 7.97 -19.67
CA TRP A 173 0.82 8.88 -20.80
C TRP A 173 1.82 10.00 -20.47
N PHE A 174 1.72 10.58 -19.27
CA PHE A 174 2.66 11.58 -18.77
C PHE A 174 4.09 11.04 -18.76
N MET A 175 4.33 9.89 -18.14
CA MET A 175 5.67 9.29 -18.06
C MET A 175 6.22 8.96 -19.45
N PHE A 176 5.37 8.47 -20.35
CA PHE A 176 5.79 8.14 -21.72
C PHE A 176 6.18 9.40 -22.51
N ARG A 177 5.32 10.43 -22.54
CA ARG A 177 5.55 11.66 -23.31
C ARG A 177 6.69 12.51 -22.77
N THR A 178 6.98 12.40 -21.47
CA THR A 178 8.12 13.06 -20.81
C THR A 178 9.36 12.18 -20.74
N LYS A 179 9.33 10.98 -21.33
CA LYS A 179 10.45 10.01 -21.38
C LYS A 179 10.95 9.55 -20.01
N GLN A 180 10.09 9.57 -18.99
CA GLN A 180 10.35 9.11 -17.63
C GLN A 180 10.23 7.58 -17.54
N TYR A 181 11.01 6.86 -18.34
CA TYR A 181 10.87 5.40 -18.49
C TYR A 181 11.26 4.62 -17.23
N SER A 182 12.18 5.13 -16.43
CA SER A 182 12.55 4.55 -15.13
C SER A 182 11.38 4.61 -14.15
N ALA A 183 10.69 5.75 -14.07
CA ALA A 183 9.47 5.86 -13.27
C ALA A 183 8.37 4.91 -13.77
N LEU A 184 8.17 4.80 -15.09
CA LEU A 184 7.22 3.86 -15.67
C LEU A 184 7.57 2.40 -15.34
N ARG A 185 8.85 2.04 -15.34
CA ARG A 185 9.31 0.71 -14.92
C ARG A 185 8.94 0.45 -13.46
N VAL A 186 9.20 1.39 -12.56
CA VAL A 186 8.82 1.26 -11.15
C VAL A 186 7.30 1.06 -11.02
N ALA A 187 6.50 1.86 -11.72
CA ALA A 187 5.04 1.75 -11.72
C ALA A 187 4.57 0.35 -12.16
N LEU A 188 5.11 -0.17 -13.28
CA LEU A 188 4.71 -1.46 -13.83
C LEU A 188 5.06 -2.62 -12.89
N PHE A 189 6.28 -2.66 -12.34
CA PHE A 189 6.68 -3.73 -11.43
C PHE A 189 5.99 -3.63 -10.06
N ALA A 190 5.81 -2.42 -9.52
CA ALA A 190 5.02 -2.22 -8.31
C ALA A 190 3.56 -2.64 -8.51
N GLY A 191 2.96 -2.31 -9.66
CA GLY A 191 1.63 -2.76 -10.03
C GLY A 191 1.54 -4.28 -10.17
N LEU A 192 2.44 -4.91 -10.91
CA LEU A 192 2.46 -6.37 -11.05
C LEU A 192 2.60 -7.06 -9.67
N GLY A 193 3.49 -6.56 -8.82
CA GLY A 193 3.70 -7.06 -7.46
C GLY A 193 2.48 -6.85 -6.56
N GLY A 194 1.90 -5.65 -6.56
CA GLY A 194 0.72 -5.33 -5.74
C GLY A 194 -0.51 -6.13 -6.16
N GLY A 195 -0.73 -6.28 -7.48
CA GLY A 195 -1.81 -7.09 -8.02
C GLY A 195 -1.66 -8.56 -7.67
N PHE A 196 -0.49 -9.14 -7.94
CA PHE A 196 -0.21 -10.53 -7.57
C PHE A 196 -0.36 -10.75 -6.05
N GLY A 197 0.21 -9.84 -5.24
CA GLY A 197 0.15 -9.94 -3.79
C GLY A 197 -1.26 -9.87 -3.24
N PHE A 198 -2.15 -9.10 -3.86
CA PHE A 198 -3.53 -9.01 -3.40
C PHE A 198 -4.34 -10.27 -3.74
N ALA A 199 -4.25 -10.74 -4.99
CA ALA A 199 -4.91 -11.97 -5.42
C ALA A 199 -4.40 -13.19 -4.62
N PHE A 200 -3.08 -13.34 -4.50
CA PHE A 200 -2.47 -14.39 -3.71
C PHE A 200 -2.83 -14.26 -2.21
N GLY A 201 -2.88 -13.05 -1.69
CA GLY A 201 -3.30 -12.77 -0.32
C GLY A 201 -4.72 -13.24 -0.02
N ASN A 202 -5.67 -13.02 -0.94
CA ASN A 202 -7.04 -13.48 -0.77
C ASN A 202 -7.15 -15.01 -0.89
N PHE A 203 -6.38 -15.63 -1.77
CA PHE A 203 -6.23 -17.09 -1.79
C PHE A 203 -5.74 -17.64 -0.43
N LEU A 204 -4.70 -17.03 0.16
CA LEU A 204 -4.23 -17.40 1.51
C LEU A 204 -5.28 -17.14 2.59
N GLN A 205 -6.10 -16.09 2.42
CA GLN A 205 -7.18 -15.78 3.33
C GLN A 205 -8.26 -16.87 3.33
N VAL A 206 -8.60 -17.39 2.15
CA VAL A 206 -9.54 -18.51 1.98
C VAL A 206 -8.97 -19.76 2.67
N LEU A 207 -7.76 -20.19 2.29
CA LEU A 207 -7.13 -21.37 2.89
C LEU A 207 -6.95 -21.25 4.41
N GLY A 208 -6.64 -20.04 4.89
CA GLY A 208 -6.56 -19.77 6.31
C GLY A 208 -7.88 -20.01 7.04
N HIS A 209 -9.00 -19.62 6.43
CA HIS A 209 -10.32 -19.91 6.96
C HIS A 209 -10.62 -21.42 6.98
N VAL A 210 -10.25 -22.13 5.91
CA VAL A 210 -10.40 -23.60 5.80
C VAL A 210 -9.54 -24.34 6.83
N SER A 211 -8.36 -23.79 7.16
CA SER A 211 -7.45 -24.41 8.13
C SER A 211 -7.92 -24.34 9.59
N GLU A 212 -8.97 -23.54 9.88
CA GLU A 212 -9.49 -23.25 11.22
C GLU A 212 -8.46 -22.66 12.21
N ILE A 213 -7.28 -22.27 11.72
CA ILE A 213 -6.26 -21.58 12.52
C ILE A 213 -6.85 -20.24 12.97
N LYS A 214 -6.88 -20.01 14.28
CA LYS A 214 -7.35 -18.75 14.87
C LYS A 214 -6.30 -17.66 14.69
N PHE A 215 -6.21 -17.13 13.47
CA PHE A 215 -5.33 -16.03 13.09
C PHE A 215 -6.08 -15.03 12.22
N ASN A 216 -5.63 -13.78 12.24
CA ASN A 216 -6.20 -12.74 11.41
C ASN A 216 -5.74 -12.87 9.95
N PHE A 217 -6.42 -13.72 9.17
CA PHE A 217 -6.09 -13.95 7.77
C PHE A 217 -6.41 -12.78 6.83
N TRP A 218 -7.27 -11.84 7.25
CA TRP A 218 -7.41 -10.56 6.53
C TRP A 218 -6.08 -9.80 6.54
N ASN A 219 -5.41 -9.80 7.68
CA ASN A 219 -4.11 -9.16 7.83
C ASN A 219 -3.00 -9.87 7.02
N VAL A 220 -3.10 -11.19 6.80
CA VAL A 220 -2.20 -11.93 5.90
C VAL A 220 -2.39 -11.49 4.45
N MET A 221 -3.63 -11.27 4.02
CA MET A 221 -3.94 -10.72 2.70
C MET A 221 -3.36 -9.32 2.53
N GLU A 222 -3.58 -8.42 3.50
CA GLU A 222 -3.02 -7.07 3.49
C GLU A 222 -1.48 -7.10 3.49
N TYR A 223 -0.87 -7.96 4.31
CA TYR A 223 0.58 -8.17 4.33
C TYR A 223 1.09 -8.59 2.95
N SER A 224 0.40 -9.52 2.28
CA SER A 224 0.79 -10.04 0.96
C SER A 224 0.79 -8.94 -0.10
N LEU A 225 -0.24 -8.09 -0.12
CA LEU A 225 -0.29 -6.93 -1.03
C LEU A 225 0.94 -6.04 -0.84
N GLY A 226 1.20 -5.60 0.40
CA GLY A 226 2.36 -4.74 0.69
C GLY A 226 3.70 -5.42 0.42
N PHE A 227 3.82 -6.72 0.70
CA PHE A 227 5.05 -7.48 0.53
C PHE A 227 5.45 -7.58 -0.94
N PHE A 228 4.55 -8.08 -1.79
CA PHE A 228 4.83 -8.24 -3.22
C PHE A 228 4.83 -6.89 -3.95
N GLY A 229 3.98 -5.94 -3.53
CA GLY A 229 4.02 -4.55 -4.02
C GLY A 229 5.36 -3.87 -3.72
N GLY A 230 5.92 -4.09 -2.53
CA GLY A 230 7.24 -3.59 -2.13
C GLY A 230 8.38 -4.24 -2.89
N ILE A 231 8.33 -5.56 -3.08
CA ILE A 231 9.30 -6.27 -3.94
C ILE A 231 9.26 -5.72 -5.36
N GLY A 232 8.07 -5.55 -5.93
CA GLY A 232 7.89 -5.00 -7.27
C GLY A 232 8.43 -3.58 -7.39
N MET A 233 8.09 -2.72 -6.44
CA MET A 233 8.58 -1.34 -6.38
C MET A 233 10.11 -1.29 -6.26
N ALA A 234 10.70 -2.07 -5.34
CA ALA A 234 12.14 -2.15 -5.15
C ALA A 234 12.86 -2.72 -6.37
N TYR A 235 12.35 -3.79 -6.98
CA TYR A 235 12.91 -4.39 -8.18
C TYR A 235 12.90 -3.38 -9.32
N GLY A 236 11.76 -2.72 -9.55
CA GLY A 236 11.65 -1.65 -10.53
C GLY A 236 12.68 -0.54 -10.30
N THR A 237 12.90 -0.14 -9.04
CA THR A 237 13.86 0.92 -8.69
C THR A 237 15.30 0.49 -8.89
N PHE A 238 15.72 -0.65 -8.33
CA PHE A 238 17.11 -1.08 -8.36
C PHE A 238 17.55 -1.59 -9.74
N THR A 239 16.60 -1.95 -10.61
CA THR A 239 16.87 -2.34 -12.01
C THR A 239 16.57 -1.24 -13.03
N SER A 240 16.40 0.00 -12.58
CA SER A 240 16.23 1.18 -13.44
C SER A 240 17.50 2.04 -13.48
N HIS A 241 17.65 2.78 -14.58
CA HIS A 241 18.65 3.82 -14.70
C HIS A 241 18.18 5.12 -14.04
N TRP A 242 19.04 5.73 -13.23
CA TRP A 242 18.75 6.99 -12.56
C TRP A 242 19.90 7.95 -12.83
N GLU A 243 19.57 9.18 -13.24
CA GLU A 243 20.56 10.21 -13.47
C GLU A 243 21.28 10.58 -12.17
N ASP A 244 22.61 10.68 -12.21
CA ASP A 244 23.39 11.19 -11.09
C ASP A 244 23.31 12.71 -11.05
N THR A 245 22.62 13.24 -10.05
CA THR A 245 22.46 14.68 -9.83
C THR A 245 23.34 15.15 -8.68
N THR A 246 24.63 15.36 -8.97
CA THR A 246 25.61 15.89 -8.02
C THR A 246 25.37 17.36 -7.61
N GLU A 247 24.46 18.06 -8.30
CA GLU A 247 24.21 19.50 -8.15
C GLU A 247 22.74 19.86 -7.82
N GLU A 248 22.00 18.99 -7.13
CA GLU A 248 20.63 19.36 -6.71
C GLU A 248 20.66 20.36 -5.54
N LYS A 249 20.11 21.56 -5.79
CA LYS A 249 19.84 22.55 -4.73
C LYS A 249 18.79 21.98 -3.78
N TYR A 250 19.04 22.13 -2.48
CA TYR A 250 18.12 21.73 -1.43
C TYR A 250 16.71 22.29 -1.70
N SER A 251 15.74 21.41 -1.97
CA SER A 251 14.35 21.80 -2.18
C SER A 251 13.73 22.19 -0.83
N LYS A 252 12.77 23.12 -0.84
CA LYS A 252 12.03 23.51 0.37
C LYS A 252 11.13 22.34 0.81
N GLN A 253 11.63 21.51 1.71
CA GLN A 253 10.95 20.29 2.19
C GLN A 253 9.87 20.52 3.28
N TRP A 254 9.52 21.77 3.62
CA TRP A 254 8.62 22.07 4.75
C TRP A 254 7.20 21.50 4.55
N PHE A 255 6.67 21.54 3.32
CA PHE A 255 5.33 21.01 3.03
C PHE A 255 5.33 19.47 3.03
N PRO A 256 6.27 18.78 2.35
CA PRO A 256 6.40 17.33 2.46
C PRO A 256 6.55 16.83 3.90
N ILE A 257 7.38 17.47 4.74
CA ILE A 257 7.52 17.03 6.12
C ILE A 257 6.24 17.26 6.92
N LEU A 258 5.56 18.41 6.75
CA LEU A 258 4.27 18.69 7.40
C LEU A 258 3.21 17.62 7.04
N MET A 259 3.17 17.21 5.77
CA MET A 259 2.29 16.14 5.31
C MET A 259 2.56 14.83 6.04
N LEU A 260 3.84 14.43 6.12
CA LEU A 260 4.25 13.15 6.68
C LEU A 260 4.10 13.08 8.20
N VAL A 261 4.40 14.16 8.92
CA VAL A 261 4.46 14.11 10.40
C VAL A 261 3.21 14.61 11.09
N LEU A 262 2.35 15.36 10.38
CA LEU A 262 1.15 15.93 10.97
C LEU A 262 -0.10 15.59 10.17
N ILE A 263 -0.20 15.96 8.89
CA ILE A 263 -1.47 15.86 8.15
C ILE A 263 -1.91 14.40 8.00
N ILE A 264 -1.07 13.52 7.45
CA ILE A 264 -1.40 12.10 7.27
C ILE A 264 -1.68 11.43 8.62
N PRO A 265 -0.80 11.57 9.65
CA PRO A 265 -1.07 10.99 10.97
C PRO A 265 -2.33 11.52 11.65
N PHE A 266 -2.59 12.83 11.58
CA PHE A 266 -3.76 13.45 12.19
C PHE A 266 -5.05 12.99 11.51
N THR A 267 -5.09 12.94 10.18
CA THR A 267 -6.24 12.40 9.44
C THR A 267 -6.48 10.94 9.81
N MET A 268 -5.42 10.15 9.91
CA MET A 268 -5.54 8.76 10.40
C MET A 268 -6.15 8.72 11.79
N TRP A 269 -5.63 9.52 12.73
CA TRP A 269 -6.16 9.57 14.09
C TRP A 269 -7.64 9.95 14.13
N GLN A 270 -8.00 11.03 13.43
CA GLN A 270 -9.36 11.54 13.36
C GLN A 270 -10.37 10.48 12.89
N GLN A 271 -9.98 9.67 11.89
CA GLN A 271 -10.86 8.65 11.31
C GLN A 271 -10.91 7.36 12.14
N ASN A 272 -9.87 7.05 12.92
CA ASN A 272 -9.72 5.75 13.57
C ASN A 272 -9.96 5.77 15.08
N PHE A 273 -9.60 6.85 15.77
CA PHE A 273 -9.72 6.96 17.23
C PHE A 273 -11.03 7.65 17.63
N ARG A 274 -12.12 7.23 16.99
CA ARG A 274 -13.48 7.67 17.33
C ARG A 274 -14.01 6.86 18.50
N MET A 275 -14.77 7.51 19.39
CA MET A 275 -15.31 6.83 20.59
C MET A 275 -16.12 5.60 20.25
N ASP A 276 -16.99 5.67 19.24
CA ASP A 276 -17.85 4.55 18.82
C ASP A 276 -17.06 3.32 18.34
N ARG A 277 -15.85 3.54 17.82
CA ARG A 277 -14.96 2.47 17.40
C ARG A 277 -14.12 1.93 18.55
N LEU A 278 -13.63 2.81 19.41
CA LEU A 278 -12.87 2.43 20.60
C LEU A 278 -13.74 1.60 21.55
N GLU A 279 -14.99 2.01 21.77
CA GLU A 279 -15.97 1.25 22.55
C GLU A 279 -16.17 -0.18 22.01
N LYS A 280 -16.42 -0.31 20.70
CA LYS A 280 -16.56 -1.62 20.03
C LYS A 280 -15.32 -2.50 20.11
N THR A 281 -14.14 -1.91 20.33
CA THR A 281 -12.87 -2.64 20.33
C THR A 281 -12.38 -2.94 21.74
N ILE A 282 -12.49 -1.99 22.68
CA ILE A 282 -11.91 -2.04 24.02
C ILE A 282 -12.88 -2.63 25.04
N THR A 283 -14.16 -2.23 25.02
CA THR A 283 -15.16 -2.73 26.00
C THR A 283 -15.25 -4.26 26.03
N PRO A 284 -15.27 -4.98 24.88
CA PRO A 284 -15.26 -6.44 24.89
C PRO A 284 -14.01 -7.08 25.51
N LEU A 285 -12.88 -6.36 25.57
CA LEU A 285 -11.62 -6.87 26.13
C LEU A 285 -11.57 -6.72 27.65
N LEU A 286 -12.28 -5.74 28.19
CA LEU A 286 -12.34 -5.46 29.63
C LEU A 286 -13.52 -6.16 30.33
N ASN A 287 -14.47 -6.71 29.57
CA ASN A 287 -15.75 -7.24 30.06
C ASN A 287 -16.58 -6.21 30.87
N ALA A 288 -16.27 -4.91 30.71
CA ALA A 288 -16.95 -3.78 31.31
C ALA A 288 -16.66 -2.53 30.46
N SER A 289 -17.59 -1.58 30.42
CA SER A 289 -17.34 -0.29 29.77
C SER A 289 -16.44 0.57 30.66
N ASP A 290 -15.27 0.91 30.15
CA ASP A 290 -14.32 1.80 30.83
C ASP A 290 -14.02 3.01 29.93
N GLN A 291 -14.81 4.05 30.11
CA GLN A 291 -14.67 5.30 29.36
C GLN A 291 -13.32 5.99 29.63
N ALA A 292 -12.68 5.76 30.79
CA ALA A 292 -11.40 6.37 31.09
C ALA A 292 -10.30 5.79 30.19
N ILE A 293 -10.26 4.47 30.00
CA ILE A 293 -9.29 3.82 29.10
C ILE A 293 -9.53 4.25 27.65
N GLU A 294 -10.78 4.30 27.19
CA GLU A 294 -11.12 4.73 25.83
C GLU A 294 -10.70 6.19 25.57
N LEU A 295 -10.96 7.08 26.54
CA LEU A 295 -10.52 8.48 26.47
C LEU A 295 -9.00 8.61 26.49
N SER A 296 -8.30 7.85 27.35
CA SER A 296 -6.84 7.81 27.38
C SER A 296 -6.28 7.37 26.04
N VAL A 297 -6.73 6.24 25.49
CA VAL A 297 -6.30 5.76 24.17
C VAL A 297 -6.48 6.82 23.09
N ARG A 298 -7.60 7.55 23.11
CA ARG A 298 -7.88 8.62 22.15
C ARG A 298 -6.95 9.82 22.30
N TRP A 299 -6.75 10.31 23.52
CA TRP A 299 -5.96 11.52 23.74
C TRP A 299 -4.46 11.25 23.73
N ASP A 300 -4.01 10.14 24.29
CA ASP A 300 -2.60 9.75 24.30
C ASP A 300 -2.10 9.51 22.87
N SER A 301 -2.90 8.88 22.01
CA SER A 301 -2.56 8.71 20.59
C SER A 301 -2.43 10.05 19.86
N LEU A 302 -3.28 11.04 20.16
CA LEU A 302 -3.16 12.39 19.60
C LEU A 302 -1.88 13.07 20.10
N LEU A 303 -1.62 13.02 21.40
CA LEU A 303 -0.44 13.61 22.01
C LEU A 303 0.84 12.99 21.43
N LEU A 304 0.89 11.67 21.22
CA LEU A 304 2.00 10.99 20.56
C LEU A 304 2.25 11.54 19.15
N ILE A 305 1.20 11.76 18.36
CA ILE A 305 1.31 12.35 17.02
C ILE A 305 1.83 13.79 17.10
N LEU A 306 1.28 14.61 18.00
CA LEU A 306 1.68 16.02 18.14
C LEU A 306 3.13 16.14 18.63
N PHE A 307 3.55 15.37 19.63
CA PHE A 307 4.92 15.37 20.12
C PHE A 307 5.91 14.88 19.07
N ALA A 308 5.59 13.78 18.37
CA ALA A 308 6.42 13.29 17.27
C ALA A 308 6.50 14.33 16.13
N GLY A 309 5.37 14.96 15.79
CA GLY A 309 5.29 16.00 14.77
C GLY A 309 6.15 17.21 15.11
N ILE A 310 5.99 17.77 16.31
CA ILE A 310 6.79 18.90 16.82
C ILE A 310 8.27 18.54 16.83
N TYR A 311 8.63 17.35 17.33
CA TYR A 311 10.01 16.88 17.34
C TYR A 311 10.61 16.86 15.93
N TRP A 312 9.95 16.22 14.97
CA TRP A 312 10.47 16.12 13.60
C TRP A 312 10.50 17.46 12.87
N LEU A 313 9.48 18.31 13.05
CA LEU A 313 9.48 19.66 12.51
C LEU A 313 10.66 20.47 13.06
N ASN A 314 10.96 20.37 14.36
CA ASN A 314 12.10 21.07 14.97
C ASN A 314 13.45 20.52 14.49
N VAL A 315 13.60 19.20 14.40
CA VAL A 315 14.84 18.55 13.91
C VAL A 315 15.16 18.97 12.47
N HIS A 316 14.14 19.21 11.66
CA HIS A 316 14.27 19.59 10.25
C HIS A 316 13.96 21.06 9.95
N ALA A 317 13.71 21.89 10.97
CA ALA A 317 13.46 23.32 10.81
C ALA A 317 14.67 24.08 10.27
N LYS A 318 15.88 23.59 10.56
CA LYS A 318 17.13 24.14 10.03
C LYS A 318 17.47 23.46 8.71
N SER A 319 17.76 24.26 7.67
CA SER A 319 18.23 23.77 6.38
C SER A 319 19.59 23.10 6.56
N LYS A 320 19.60 21.78 6.67
CA LYS A 320 20.79 20.94 6.70
C LYS A 320 20.69 19.88 5.60
N SER A 321 21.83 19.47 5.05
CA SER A 321 21.88 18.30 4.17
C SER A 321 21.38 17.08 4.91
N LEU A 322 20.37 16.40 4.37
CA LEU A 322 19.88 15.13 4.90
C LEU A 322 20.86 14.02 4.54
N GLY A 323 21.28 13.24 5.52
CA GLY A 323 22.08 12.04 5.28
C GLY A 323 21.30 10.76 5.58
N TYR A 324 21.94 9.62 5.30
CA TYR A 324 21.42 8.28 5.63
C TYR A 324 20.97 8.18 7.10
N GLY A 325 21.76 8.72 8.03
CA GLY A 325 21.46 8.69 9.46
C GLY A 325 20.19 9.46 9.84
N ASP A 326 19.88 10.57 9.16
CA ASP A 326 18.66 11.33 9.40
C ASP A 326 17.42 10.55 8.91
N ILE A 327 17.49 10.03 7.68
CA ILE A 327 16.39 9.23 7.11
C ILE A 327 16.18 7.94 7.88
N LYS A 328 17.24 7.29 8.38
CA LYS A 328 17.13 6.07 9.18
C LYS A 328 16.45 6.35 10.52
N LYS A 329 16.80 7.45 11.20
CA LYS A 329 16.13 7.87 12.45
C LYS A 329 14.66 8.18 12.18
N PHE A 330 14.36 8.89 11.09
CA PHE A 330 12.99 9.20 10.68
C PHE A 330 12.19 7.93 10.41
N PHE A 331 12.74 6.99 9.63
CA PHE A 331 12.15 5.68 9.35
C PHE A 331 11.82 4.91 10.64
N ILE A 332 12.78 4.79 11.56
CA ILE A 332 12.59 4.09 12.84
C ILE A 332 11.47 4.73 13.66
N GLY A 333 11.52 6.06 13.83
CA GLY A 333 10.52 6.77 14.63
C GLY A 333 9.13 6.75 13.99
N HIS A 334 9.05 6.93 12.67
CA HIS A 334 7.79 7.00 11.94
C HIS A 334 7.11 5.63 11.83
N PHE A 335 7.87 4.56 11.60
CA PHE A 335 7.34 3.19 11.60
C PHE A 335 7.01 2.71 13.02
N GLY A 336 7.86 3.04 14.01
CA GLY A 336 7.58 2.78 15.42
C GLY A 336 6.28 3.43 15.90
N LEU A 337 6.07 4.71 15.56
CA LEU A 337 4.81 5.41 15.88
C LEU A 337 3.60 4.72 15.22
N TYR A 338 3.72 4.32 13.96
CA TYR A 338 2.63 3.65 13.25
C TYR A 338 2.22 2.32 13.89
N MET A 339 3.20 1.51 14.31
CA MET A 339 2.97 0.29 15.08
C MET A 339 2.35 0.57 16.45
N LEU A 340 2.85 1.58 17.17
CA LEU A 340 2.34 1.92 18.50
C LEU A 340 0.86 2.34 18.43
N LEU A 341 0.50 3.18 17.44
CA LEU A 341 -0.88 3.57 17.21
C LEU A 341 -1.77 2.36 16.85
N SER A 342 -1.21 1.36 16.15
CA SER A 342 -1.93 0.11 15.85
C SER A 342 -2.24 -0.67 17.12
N ILE A 343 -1.26 -0.81 18.02
CA ILE A 343 -1.46 -1.47 19.32
C ILE A 343 -2.54 -0.75 20.13
N LEU A 344 -2.52 0.59 20.14
CA LEU A 344 -3.49 1.41 20.85
C LEU A 344 -4.91 1.26 20.28
N VAL A 345 -5.10 1.45 18.98
CA VAL A 345 -6.44 1.39 18.36
C VAL A 345 -7.06 0.00 18.44
N THR A 346 -6.23 -1.04 18.49
CA THR A 346 -6.69 -2.43 18.51
C THR A 346 -6.87 -2.99 19.92
N GLY A 347 -6.47 -2.24 20.97
CA GLY A 347 -6.53 -2.72 22.35
C GLY A 347 -5.57 -3.87 22.65
N ALA A 348 -4.57 -4.14 21.79
CA ALA A 348 -3.67 -5.28 21.96
C ALA A 348 -2.74 -5.17 23.18
N PHE A 349 -2.70 -4.01 23.85
CA PHE A 349 -2.05 -3.88 25.15
C PHE A 349 -2.87 -4.46 26.32
N LEU A 350 -4.17 -4.71 26.12
CA LEU A 350 -5.08 -5.29 27.12
C LEU A 350 -5.22 -6.81 27.01
N SER A 351 -4.94 -7.38 25.83
CA SER A 351 -5.10 -8.82 25.58
C SER A 351 -4.19 -9.31 24.46
N THR A 352 -3.73 -10.54 24.58
CA THR A 352 -2.84 -11.19 23.61
C THR A 352 -3.58 -11.86 22.45
N TYR A 353 -4.91 -11.70 22.34
CA TYR A 353 -5.70 -12.35 21.29
C TYR A 353 -5.29 -11.94 19.86
N ARG A 354 -4.73 -10.73 19.69
CA ARG A 354 -4.21 -10.23 18.42
C ARG A 354 -2.71 -10.45 18.31
N ILE A 355 -2.30 -11.70 18.23
CA ILE A 355 -0.89 -12.05 18.19
C ILE A 355 -0.14 -11.36 17.03
N GLU A 356 -0.84 -11.03 15.93
CA GLU A 356 -0.28 -10.31 14.80
C GLU A 356 0.33 -8.95 15.16
N GLN A 357 -0.15 -8.28 16.20
CA GLN A 357 0.37 -6.96 16.62
C GLN A 357 1.80 -7.08 17.16
N TYR A 358 2.11 -8.16 17.88
CA TYR A 358 3.46 -8.43 18.38
C TYR A 358 4.37 -8.98 17.27
N LEU A 359 3.81 -9.69 16.28
CA LEU A 359 4.56 -10.10 15.10
C LEU A 359 5.05 -8.88 14.30
N TYR A 360 4.31 -7.76 14.29
CA TYR A 360 4.81 -6.53 13.69
C TYR A 360 6.10 -6.04 14.36
N ILE A 361 6.18 -6.10 15.69
CA ILE A 361 7.38 -5.70 16.45
C ILE A 361 8.55 -6.64 16.13
N VAL A 362 8.31 -7.94 16.12
CA VAL A 362 9.33 -8.93 15.74
C VAL A 362 9.83 -8.65 14.32
N ASN A 363 8.92 -8.41 13.39
CA ASN A 363 9.28 -8.12 12.01
C ASN A 363 10.07 -6.82 11.89
N PHE A 364 9.67 -5.79 12.64
CA PHE A 364 10.39 -4.52 12.70
C PHE A 364 11.83 -4.70 13.18
N VAL A 365 12.06 -5.48 14.24
CA VAL A 365 13.43 -5.78 14.72
C VAL A 365 14.24 -6.52 13.65
N ILE A 366 13.65 -7.51 12.98
CA ILE A 366 14.30 -8.23 11.89
C ILE A 366 14.64 -7.28 10.74
N ILE A 367 13.72 -6.39 10.35
CA ILE A 367 13.94 -5.38 9.31
C ILE A 367 15.11 -4.47 9.68
N LEU A 368 15.19 -4.00 10.93
CA LEU A 368 16.31 -3.15 11.37
C LEU A 368 17.65 -3.88 11.32
N TYR A 369 17.66 -5.17 11.65
CA TYR A 369 18.84 -6.01 11.48
C TYR A 369 19.20 -6.16 10.00
N LEU A 370 18.25 -6.55 9.15
CA LEU A 370 18.46 -6.74 7.71
C LEU A 370 18.93 -5.45 7.02
N LEU A 371 18.43 -4.29 7.42
CA LEU A 371 18.88 -2.97 6.92
C LEU A 371 20.38 -2.70 7.14
N THR A 372 21.05 -3.43 8.05
CA THR A 372 22.51 -3.34 8.23
C THR A 372 23.31 -4.28 7.33
N GLN A 373 22.65 -5.27 6.74
CA GLN A 373 23.26 -6.34 5.95
C GLN A 373 23.04 -6.15 4.45
N VAL A 374 22.05 -5.35 4.08
CA VAL A 374 21.69 -5.07 2.69
C VAL A 374 22.61 -4.04 2.05
N GLU A 375 22.94 -4.31 0.81
CA GLU A 375 23.61 -3.42 -0.12
C GLU A 375 23.03 -3.71 -1.51
N VAL A 376 22.91 -2.71 -2.36
CA VAL A 376 22.37 -2.89 -3.70
C VAL A 376 23.28 -2.27 -4.75
N ASP A 377 23.57 -3.06 -5.77
CA ASP A 377 24.18 -2.59 -7.00
C ASP A 377 23.04 -2.31 -7.99
N PHE A 378 23.04 -1.13 -8.60
CA PHE A 378 22.03 -0.78 -9.60
C PHE A 378 22.31 -1.49 -10.92
N GLU A 379 21.27 -2.05 -11.53
CA GLU A 379 21.34 -2.60 -12.88
C GLU A 379 20.51 -1.74 -13.84
N ASN A 380 21.09 -1.34 -14.96
CA ASN A 380 20.36 -0.55 -15.95
C ASN A 380 19.67 -1.48 -16.94
N GLN A 381 18.45 -1.91 -16.62
CA GLN A 381 17.67 -2.80 -17.49
C GLN A 381 16.50 -2.06 -18.16
N LEU A 382 16.42 -2.16 -19.48
CA LEU A 382 15.23 -1.74 -20.21
C LEU A 382 14.08 -2.74 -20.01
N ILE A 383 12.85 -2.27 -20.20
CA ILE A 383 11.68 -3.14 -20.18
C ILE A 383 11.64 -3.93 -21.50
N SER A 384 11.75 -5.25 -21.40
CA SER A 384 11.41 -6.15 -22.52
C SER A 384 9.92 -6.40 -22.52
N TRP A 385 9.18 -5.70 -23.39
CA TRP A 385 7.71 -5.81 -23.47
C TRP A 385 7.23 -7.24 -23.75
N ASN A 386 7.93 -7.99 -24.60
CA ASN A 386 7.61 -9.40 -24.87
C ASN A 386 7.75 -10.26 -23.61
N THR A 387 8.82 -10.08 -22.85
CA THR A 387 9.05 -10.82 -21.61
C THR A 387 8.03 -10.42 -20.54
N TYR A 388 7.75 -9.12 -20.42
CA TYR A 388 6.74 -8.62 -19.50
C TYR A 388 5.35 -9.17 -19.80
N ALA A 389 4.91 -9.13 -21.07
CA ALA A 389 3.62 -9.67 -21.49
C ALA A 389 3.52 -11.19 -21.28
N LYS A 390 4.58 -11.93 -21.60
CA LYS A 390 4.66 -13.37 -21.32
C LYS A 390 4.52 -13.67 -19.83
N ASN A 391 5.28 -12.98 -18.98
CA ASN A 391 5.24 -13.17 -17.53
C ASN A 391 3.88 -12.77 -16.94
N PHE A 392 3.28 -11.70 -17.45
CA PHE A 392 1.92 -11.30 -17.10
C PHE A 392 0.91 -12.41 -17.40
N GLY A 393 0.95 -13.00 -18.60
CA GLY A 393 0.10 -14.14 -18.96
C GLY A 393 0.31 -15.36 -18.06
N ILE A 394 1.56 -15.65 -17.68
CA ILE A 394 1.89 -16.72 -16.71
C ILE A 394 1.26 -16.43 -15.34
N VAL A 395 1.29 -15.19 -14.87
CA VAL A 395 0.66 -14.79 -13.60
C VAL A 395 -0.86 -15.00 -13.66
N LEU A 396 -1.53 -14.63 -14.75
CA LEU A 396 -2.98 -14.87 -14.91
C LEU A 396 -3.31 -16.37 -14.89
N ALA A 397 -2.53 -17.18 -15.62
CA ALA A 397 -2.70 -18.63 -15.62
C ALA A 397 -2.47 -19.23 -14.23
N PHE A 398 -1.49 -18.73 -13.49
CA PHE A 398 -1.25 -19.15 -12.11
C PHE A 398 -2.41 -18.76 -11.18
N ILE A 399 -2.97 -17.55 -11.32
CA ILE A 399 -4.16 -17.13 -10.58
C ILE A 399 -5.36 -18.05 -10.90
N ALA A 400 -5.51 -18.52 -12.14
CA ALA A 400 -6.55 -19.49 -12.47
C ALA A 400 -6.34 -20.83 -11.71
N VAL A 401 -5.10 -21.29 -11.58
CA VAL A 401 -4.79 -22.47 -10.75
C VAL A 401 -5.15 -22.23 -9.28
N LEU A 402 -4.81 -21.05 -8.73
CA LEU A 402 -5.18 -20.69 -7.36
C LEU A 402 -6.70 -20.65 -7.17
N ALA A 403 -7.44 -20.10 -8.14
CA ALA A 403 -8.89 -20.05 -8.10
C ALA A 403 -9.51 -21.44 -8.08
N TYR A 404 -9.00 -22.36 -8.91
CA TYR A 404 -9.44 -23.75 -8.92
C TYR A 404 -9.21 -24.44 -7.57
N VAL A 405 -8.03 -24.25 -6.98
CA VAL A 405 -7.70 -24.81 -5.66
C VAL A 405 -8.59 -24.23 -4.57
N ALA A 406 -8.76 -22.90 -4.52
CA ALA A 406 -9.62 -22.24 -3.53
C ALA A 406 -11.07 -22.73 -3.63
N ALA A 407 -11.67 -22.68 -4.82
CA ALA A 407 -13.04 -23.10 -5.08
C ALA A 407 -13.31 -24.57 -4.69
N SER A 408 -12.29 -25.44 -4.81
CA SER A 408 -12.39 -26.87 -4.52
C SER A 408 -11.99 -27.23 -3.08
N SER A 409 -11.59 -26.25 -2.26
CA SER A 409 -11.02 -26.51 -0.93
C SER A 409 -12.04 -26.48 0.21
N HIS A 410 -13.27 -26.03 -0.05
CA HIS A 410 -14.30 -25.86 0.96
C HIS A 410 -15.71 -25.90 0.38
N ASP A 411 -16.68 -26.13 1.25
CA ASP A 411 -18.09 -25.86 0.97
C ASP A 411 -18.42 -24.37 1.18
N GLU A 412 -19.68 -23.97 1.16
CA GLU A 412 -20.05 -22.56 1.35
C GLU A 412 -19.55 -22.00 2.70
N ILE A 413 -18.74 -20.93 2.64
CA ILE A 413 -18.16 -20.27 3.81
C ILE A 413 -18.74 -18.87 4.02
N LYS A 414 -18.72 -18.41 5.27
CA LYS A 414 -19.25 -17.08 5.65
C LYS A 414 -18.58 -15.97 4.83
N GLY A 415 -19.39 -15.02 4.36
CA GLY A 415 -18.90 -13.88 3.58
C GLY A 415 -18.53 -14.21 2.13
N SER A 416 -18.94 -15.40 1.64
CA SER A 416 -19.01 -15.67 0.20
C SER A 416 -20.05 -14.76 -0.46
N HIS A 417 -19.72 -14.31 -1.67
CA HIS A 417 -20.62 -13.56 -2.54
C HIS A 417 -20.51 -14.13 -3.95
N LYS A 418 -21.60 -14.09 -4.72
CA LYS A 418 -21.59 -14.45 -6.15
C LYS A 418 -21.65 -13.20 -6.99
N ARG A 419 -20.85 -13.14 -8.05
CA ARG A 419 -20.99 -12.11 -9.09
C ARG A 419 -21.92 -12.56 -10.21
N PHE A 420 -21.85 -13.85 -10.54
CA PHE A 420 -22.59 -14.49 -11.62
C PHE A 420 -23.44 -15.64 -11.06
N GLY A 421 -24.64 -15.83 -11.61
CA GLY A 421 -25.52 -16.94 -11.23
C GLY A 421 -26.24 -16.75 -9.89
N GLU A 422 -26.22 -15.55 -9.30
CA GLU A 422 -27.00 -15.25 -8.11
C GLU A 422 -28.50 -15.27 -8.44
N VAL A 423 -29.26 -16.17 -7.80
CA VAL A 423 -30.70 -16.24 -7.97
C VAL A 423 -31.29 -15.07 -7.20
N ILE A 424 -31.66 -14.00 -7.92
CA ILE A 424 -32.41 -12.89 -7.34
C ILE A 424 -33.73 -13.48 -6.82
N PRO A 425 -34.01 -13.44 -5.51
CA PRO A 425 -35.31 -13.87 -5.01
C PRO A 425 -36.36 -13.02 -5.71
N LEU A 426 -37.28 -13.66 -6.44
CA LEU A 426 -38.46 -12.98 -6.97
C LEU A 426 -39.11 -12.26 -5.78
N GLU A 427 -39.22 -10.94 -5.85
CA GLU A 427 -39.94 -10.16 -4.85
C GLU A 427 -41.32 -10.79 -4.68
N THR A 428 -41.57 -11.44 -3.53
CA THR A 428 -42.93 -11.77 -3.15
C THR A 428 -43.65 -10.43 -3.04
N PRO A 429 -44.70 -10.18 -3.85
CA PRO A 429 -45.44 -8.93 -3.73
C PRO A 429 -45.88 -8.83 -2.27
N LYS A 430 -45.48 -7.74 -1.60
CA LYS A 430 -45.95 -7.45 -0.25
C LYS A 430 -47.49 -7.42 -0.31
N PRO A 431 -48.18 -8.15 0.57
CA PRO A 431 -49.65 -8.14 0.62
C PRO A 431 -50.19 -6.76 0.97
#